data_AF-A0A2A7H8F1-F1
#
_entry.id   AF-A0A2A7H8F1-F1
#
_cell.length_a   1.000
_cell.length_b   1.000
_cell.length_c   1.000
_cell.angle_alpha   90.00
_cell.angle_beta   90.00
_cell.angle_gamma   90.00
#
_symmetry.space_group_name_H-M   'P 1'
#
loop_
_entity.id
_entity.type
_entity.pdbx_description
1 polymer ?
#
loop_
_entity_poly.entity_id
_entity_poly.type
_entity_poly.pdbx_seq_one_letter_code
_entity_poly.pdbx_strand_id
1 'polypeptide(L)'
;MLTSFSILMISIFIAAGIVLTYTLVSGIDSSAAKYISLTCLIAFFGLGSLWMYHTGQKGDEEVIEFVGKIEELEQKQKEIEQKKEDKMYHLLEKELKTSKDKLIVERNEEFTKVTSDRGVFKVNFSYDSKGNIIGIGEMNQVMKTEN
;
A
#
# COMPACT_ATOMS: atom_id res chain seq x y z
N MET A 1 15.14 -4.41 -1.65
CA MET A 1 14.94 -5.59 -2.53
C MET A 1 15.25 -5.28 -4.00
N LEU A 2 14.92 -4.10 -4.55
CA LEU A 2 15.15 -3.81 -5.98
C LEU A 2 16.60 -3.45 -6.36
N THR A 3 17.39 -2.87 -5.44
CA THR A 3 18.85 -2.70 -5.65
C THR A 3 19.53 -4.04 -5.99
N SER A 4 19.04 -5.16 -5.45
CA SER A 4 19.52 -6.50 -5.78
C SER A 4 19.19 -6.90 -7.22
N PHE A 5 18.06 -6.46 -7.79
CA PHE A 5 17.65 -6.77 -9.16
C PHE A 5 18.50 -6.00 -10.19
N SER A 6 18.74 -4.71 -9.97
CA SER A 6 19.62 -3.92 -10.86
C SER A 6 21.05 -4.45 -10.84
N ILE A 7 21.58 -4.83 -9.67
CA ILE A 7 22.90 -5.46 -9.55
C ILE A 7 22.93 -6.81 -10.29
N LEU A 8 21.87 -7.61 -10.18
CA LEU A 8 21.76 -8.89 -10.87
C LEU A 8 21.74 -8.70 -12.40
N MET A 9 20.97 -7.74 -12.92
CA MET A 9 20.92 -7.43 -14.36
C MET A 9 22.26 -6.91 -14.89
N ILE A 10 22.95 -6.05 -14.13
CA ILE A 10 24.30 -5.59 -14.48
C ILE A 10 25.29 -6.76 -14.50
N SER A 11 25.21 -7.68 -13.53
CA SER A 11 26.09 -8.85 -13.49
C SER A 11 25.90 -9.80 -14.68
N ILE A 12 24.64 -10.03 -15.10
CA ILE A 12 24.31 -10.82 -16.29
C ILE A 12 24.82 -10.11 -17.55
N PHE A 13 24.63 -8.80 -17.64
CA PHE A 13 25.07 -8.00 -18.78
C PHE A 13 26.60 -8.02 -18.96
N ILE A 14 27.35 -7.90 -17.86
CA ILE A 14 28.81 -8.01 -17.87
C ILE A 14 29.25 -9.43 -18.26
N ALA A 15 28.63 -10.47 -17.68
CA ALA A 15 28.98 -11.86 -18.02
C ALA A 15 28.73 -12.17 -19.51
N ALA A 16 27.58 -11.77 -20.04
CA ALA A 16 27.28 -11.89 -21.47
C ALA A 16 28.28 -11.11 -22.33
N GLY A 17 28.68 -9.92 -21.88
CA GLY A 17 29.68 -9.11 -22.58
C GLY A 17 31.06 -9.72 -22.63
N ILE A 18 31.51 -10.37 -21.55
CA ILE A 18 32.79 -11.09 -21.52
C ILE A 18 32.77 -12.25 -22.52
N VAL A 19 31.69 -13.04 -22.54
CA VAL A 19 31.53 -14.18 -23.47
C VAL A 19 31.53 -13.68 -24.92
N LEU A 20 30.77 -12.63 -25.21
CA LEU A 20 30.68 -12.04 -26.55
C LEU A 20 32.01 -11.43 -27.02
N THR A 21 32.76 -10.84 -26.11
CA THR A 21 34.10 -10.31 -26.40
C THR A 21 35.08 -11.43 -26.72
N TYR A 22 35.05 -12.53 -25.97
CA TYR A 22 35.92 -13.68 -26.21
C TYR A 22 35.66 -14.32 -27.58
N THR A 23 34.39 -14.52 -27.96
CA THR A 23 34.04 -15.12 -29.25
C THR A 23 34.43 -14.24 -30.43
N LEU A 24 34.12 -12.93 -30.38
CA LEU A 24 34.42 -12.00 -31.47
C LEU A 24 35.93 -11.76 -31.64
N VAL A 25 36.68 -11.63 -30.55
CA VAL A 25 38.13 -11.37 -30.60
C VAL A 25 38.92 -12.60 -31.05
N SER A 26 38.42 -13.81 -30.75
CA SER A 26 39.07 -15.07 -31.15
C SER A 26 39.11 -15.29 -32.67
N GLY A 27 38.14 -14.74 -33.42
CA GLY A 27 38.05 -14.85 -34.87
C GLY A 27 38.79 -13.79 -35.68
N ILE A 28 39.49 -12.86 -35.02
CA ILE A 28 40.25 -11.79 -35.70
C ILE A 28 41.70 -12.28 -35.86
N ASP A 29 42.30 -12.16 -37.05
CA ASP A 29 43.72 -12.55 -37.22
C ASP A 29 44.70 -11.41 -36.88
N SER A 30 44.29 -10.16 -37.12
CA SER A 30 45.14 -8.98 -36.89
C SER A 30 45.17 -8.56 -35.41
N SER A 31 46.37 -8.55 -34.82
CA SER A 31 46.58 -8.11 -33.43
C SER A 31 46.10 -6.69 -33.16
N ALA A 32 46.32 -5.75 -34.08
CA ALA A 32 45.86 -4.37 -33.92
C ALA A 32 44.32 -4.28 -33.91
N ALA A 33 43.65 -5.06 -34.77
CA ALA A 33 42.20 -5.14 -34.81
C ALA A 33 41.60 -5.78 -33.54
N LYS A 34 42.29 -6.76 -32.93
CA LYS A 34 41.90 -7.32 -31.62
C LYS A 34 41.88 -6.26 -30.52
N TYR A 35 42.95 -5.47 -30.41
CA TYR A 35 43.02 -4.42 -29.39
C TYR A 35 41.95 -3.35 -29.57
N ILE A 36 41.67 -2.93 -30.80
CA ILE A 36 40.61 -1.94 -31.10
C ILE A 36 39.22 -2.52 -30.81
N SER A 37 38.97 -3.77 -31.18
CA SER A 37 37.69 -4.45 -30.89
C SER A 37 37.46 -4.61 -29.38
N LEU A 38 38.50 -4.98 -28.63
CA LEU A 38 38.45 -5.14 -27.18
C LEU A 38 38.10 -3.82 -26.48
N THR A 39 38.77 -2.72 -26.84
CA THR A 39 38.52 -1.42 -26.20
C THR A 39 37.12 -0.89 -26.51
N CYS A 40 36.61 -1.07 -27.73
CA CYS A 40 35.25 -0.71 -28.09
C CYS A 40 34.20 -1.49 -27.29
N LEU A 41 34.39 -2.80 -27.12
CA LEU A 41 33.45 -3.63 -26.37
C LEU A 41 33.45 -3.28 -24.88
N ILE A 42 34.63 -3.09 -24.27
CA ILE A 42 34.73 -2.66 -22.87
C ILE A 42 34.03 -1.31 -22.66
N ALA A 43 34.23 -0.34 -23.56
CA ALA A 43 33.55 0.95 -23.49
C ALA A 43 32.03 0.81 -23.59
N PHE A 44 31.55 -0.05 -24.49
CA PHE A 44 30.11 -0.31 -24.67
C PHE A 44 29.47 -0.94 -23.43
N PHE A 45 30.09 -1.99 -22.86
CA PHE A 45 29.58 -2.64 -21.66
C PHE A 45 29.70 -1.74 -20.41
N GLY A 46 30.76 -0.94 -20.31
CA GLY A 46 30.93 0.04 -19.22
C GLY A 46 29.85 1.13 -19.24
N LEU A 47 29.64 1.76 -20.40
CA LEU A 47 28.60 2.80 -20.57
C LEU A 47 27.18 2.23 -20.42
N GLY A 48 26.93 1.03 -20.96
CA GLY A 48 25.66 0.34 -20.81
C GLY A 48 25.33 0.01 -19.35
N SER A 49 26.34 -0.42 -18.58
CA SER A 49 26.16 -0.72 -17.14
C SER A 49 25.81 0.53 -16.33
N LEU A 50 26.47 1.66 -16.61
CA LEU A 50 26.15 2.95 -15.98
C LEU A 50 24.73 3.41 -16.30
N TRP A 51 24.30 3.25 -17.56
CA TRP A 51 22.96 3.62 -18.00
C TRP A 51 21.87 2.75 -17.34
N MET A 52 22.11 1.44 -17.21
CA MET A 52 21.22 0.53 -16.50
C MET A 52 21.13 0.84 -15.01
N TYR A 53 22.25 1.18 -14.36
CA TYR A 53 22.28 1.57 -12.95
C TYR A 53 21.41 2.82 -12.69
N HIS A 54 21.58 3.86 -13.50
CA HIS A 54 20.77 5.08 -13.36
C HIS A 54 19.28 4.86 -13.64
N THR A 55 18.96 4.04 -14.63
CA THR A 55 17.56 3.68 -14.92
C THR A 55 16.93 2.88 -13.78
N GLY A 56 17.69 1.97 -13.17
CA GLY A 56 17.28 1.23 -11.98
C GLY A 56 16.97 2.15 -10.79
N GLN A 57 17.84 3.12 -10.51
CA GLN A 57 17.61 4.08 -9.42
C GLN A 57 16.33 4.91 -9.61
N LYS A 58 16.05 5.34 -10.84
CA LYS A 58 14.82 6.09 -11.13
C LYS A 58 13.56 5.25 -10.92
N GLY A 59 13.58 3.99 -11.35
CA GLY A 59 12.49 3.06 -11.08
C GLY A 59 12.28 2.82 -9.59
N ASP A 60 13.36 2.76 -8.80
CA ASP A 60 13.27 2.60 -7.35
C ASP A 60 12.63 3.83 -6.67
N GLU A 61 12.96 5.05 -7.11
CA GLU A 61 12.35 6.28 -6.59
C GLU A 61 10.83 6.34 -6.86
N GLU A 62 10.40 6.00 -8.08
CA GLU A 62 8.98 5.97 -8.44
C GLU A 62 8.19 4.93 -7.64
N VAL A 63 8.77 3.76 -7.38
CA VAL A 63 8.15 2.71 -6.56
C VAL A 63 8.06 3.14 -5.10
N ILE A 64 9.11 3.77 -4.55
CA ILE A 64 9.09 4.28 -3.17
C ILE A 64 8.02 5.37 -3.01
N GLU A 65 7.92 6.30 -3.96
CA GLU A 65 6.87 7.33 -3.95
C GLU A 65 5.47 6.72 -4.02
N PHE A 66 5.28 5.71 -4.88
CA PHE A 66 4.00 5.03 -5.03
C PHE A 66 3.60 4.26 -3.77
N VAL A 67 4.53 3.53 -3.14
CA VAL A 67 4.29 2.83 -1.87
C VAL A 67 3.96 3.83 -0.76
N GLY A 68 4.69 4.95 -0.68
CA GLY A 68 4.39 6.01 0.28
C GLY A 68 2.97 6.59 0.11
N LYS A 69 2.52 6.80 -1.14
CA LYS A 69 1.14 7.23 -1.41
C LYS A 69 0.10 6.19 -1.00
N ILE A 70 0.37 4.90 -1.19
CA ILE A 70 -0.54 3.85 -0.73
C ILE A 70 -0.65 3.86 0.79
N GLU A 71 0.46 3.92 1.51
CA GLU A 71 0.45 3.98 2.98
C GLU A 71 -0.31 5.20 3.48
N GLU A 72 -0.14 6.37 2.85
CA GLU A 72 -0.88 7.59 3.19
C GLU A 72 -2.38 7.43 2.94
N LEU A 73 -2.78 6.79 1.84
CA LEU A 73 -4.19 6.51 1.55
C LEU A 73 -4.79 5.52 2.55
N GLU A 74 -4.06 4.47 2.92
CA GLU A 74 -4.48 3.53 3.96
C GLU A 74 -4.65 4.21 5.32
N GLN A 75 -3.72 5.09 5.71
CA GLN A 75 -3.84 5.87 6.94
C GLN A 75 -5.08 6.79 6.90
N LYS A 76 -5.28 7.51 5.81
CA LYS A 76 -6.47 8.36 5.62
C LYS A 76 -7.76 7.57 5.68
N GLN A 77 -7.80 6.36 5.11
CA GLN A 77 -8.97 5.49 5.18
C GLN A 77 -9.25 5.08 6.63
N LYS A 78 -8.22 4.66 7.38
CA LYS A 78 -8.35 4.33 8.81
C LYS A 78 -8.86 5.51 9.63
N GLU A 79 -8.36 6.72 9.39
CA GLU A 79 -8.84 7.92 10.08
C GLU A 79 -10.32 8.21 9.80
N ILE A 80 -10.77 8.00 8.55
CA ILE A 80 -12.17 8.19 8.16
C ILE A 80 -13.06 7.15 8.88
N GLU A 81 -12.63 5.89 8.91
CA GLU A 81 -13.36 4.82 9.61
C GLU A 81 -13.45 5.08 11.11
N GLN A 82 -12.36 5.49 11.75
CA GLN A 82 -12.34 5.88 13.16
C GLN A 82 -13.29 7.05 13.43
N LYS A 83 -13.27 8.10 12.59
CA LYS A 83 -14.21 9.23 12.74
C LYS A 83 -15.67 8.80 12.62
N LYS A 84 -15.99 7.86 11.72
CA LYS A 84 -17.34 7.30 11.60
C LYS A 84 -17.73 6.54 12.85
N GLU A 85 -16.83 5.72 13.37
CA GLU A 85 -17.05 4.94 14.59
C GLU A 85 -17.23 5.83 15.82
N ASP A 86 -16.38 6.84 16.01
CA ASP A 86 -16.49 7.78 17.13
C ASP A 86 -17.79 8.57 17.08
N LYS A 87 -18.22 9.01 15.89
CA LYS A 87 -19.50 9.68 15.73
C LYS A 87 -20.69 8.76 16.07
N MET A 88 -20.61 7.49 15.69
CA MET A 88 -21.61 6.48 16.05
C MET A 88 -21.73 6.33 17.57
N TYR A 89 -20.60 6.12 18.25
CA TYR A 89 -20.59 5.98 19.71
C TYR A 89 -21.07 7.24 20.42
N HIS A 90 -20.62 8.43 19.98
CA HIS A 90 -21.08 9.69 20.56
C HIS A 90 -22.60 9.87 20.45
N LEU A 91 -23.21 9.46 19.34
CA LEU A 91 -24.67 9.50 19.19
C LEU A 91 -25.36 8.54 20.15
N LEU A 92 -24.84 7.33 20.31
CA LEU A 92 -25.39 6.33 21.23
C LEU A 92 -25.23 6.72 22.70
N GLU A 93 -24.07 7.24 23.09
CA GLU A 93 -23.81 7.75 24.44
C GLU A 93 -24.78 8.87 24.80
N LYS A 94 -25.02 9.79 23.87
CA LYS A 94 -25.96 10.90 24.07
C LYS A 94 -27.40 10.42 24.23
N GLU A 95 -27.86 9.51 23.36
CA GLU A 95 -29.24 9.03 23.35
C GLU A 95 -29.52 8.11 24.55
N LEU A 96 -28.61 7.16 24.79
CA LEU A 96 -28.73 6.20 25.88
C LEU A 96 -28.22 6.75 27.21
N LYS A 97 -27.67 7.97 27.26
CA LYS A 97 -27.04 8.61 28.44
C LYS A 97 -26.17 7.63 29.22
N THR A 98 -25.30 6.94 28.49
CA THR A 98 -24.34 5.95 29.01
C THR A 98 -22.98 6.20 28.37
N SER A 99 -21.95 5.47 28.81
CA SER A 99 -20.58 5.62 28.31
C SER A 99 -20.20 4.52 27.32
N LYS A 100 -19.27 4.81 26.40
CA LYS A 100 -18.83 3.94 25.30
C LYS A 100 -18.36 2.57 25.78
N ASP A 101 -17.70 2.50 26.93
CA ASP A 101 -17.23 1.26 27.56
C ASP A 101 -18.37 0.30 27.96
N LYS A 102 -19.58 0.82 28.12
CA LYS A 102 -20.78 0.04 28.44
C LYS A 102 -21.63 -0.29 27.21
N LEU A 103 -21.19 0.11 26.02
CA LEU A 103 -21.88 -0.14 24.77
C LEU A 103 -21.24 -1.31 24.03
N ILE A 104 -22.03 -2.33 23.72
CA ILE A 104 -21.65 -3.40 22.80
C ILE A 104 -22.46 -3.21 21.52
N VAL A 105 -21.75 -3.00 20.41
CA VAL A 105 -22.35 -2.70 19.10
C VAL A 105 -22.13 -3.86 18.13
N GLU A 106 -23.22 -4.47 17.68
CA GLU A 106 -23.23 -5.55 16.69
C GLU A 106 -23.95 -5.05 15.43
N ARG A 107 -23.25 -4.99 14.28
CA ARG A 107 -23.85 -4.58 13.00
C ARG A 107 -24.50 -5.80 12.33
N ASN A 108 -25.80 -5.72 12.06
CA ASN A 108 -26.50 -6.62 11.15
C ASN A 108 -26.81 -5.89 9.83
N GLU A 109 -27.20 -6.64 8.80
CA GLU A 109 -27.52 -6.09 7.47
C GLU A 109 -28.67 -5.08 7.51
N GLU A 110 -29.67 -5.31 8.37
CA GLU A 110 -30.88 -4.49 8.46
C GLU A 110 -30.84 -3.41 9.54
N PHE A 111 -30.10 -3.65 10.64
CA PHE A 111 -30.05 -2.75 11.79
C PHE A 111 -28.77 -2.95 12.61
N THR A 112 -28.41 -1.96 13.42
CA THR A 112 -27.34 -2.11 14.41
C THR A 112 -27.95 -2.48 15.77
N LYS A 113 -27.57 -3.62 16.33
CA LYS A 113 -27.94 -4.01 17.69
C LYS A 113 -26.97 -3.35 18.67
N VAL A 114 -27.50 -2.61 19.63
CA VAL A 114 -26.74 -1.93 20.67
C VAL A 114 -27.17 -2.46 22.02
N THR A 115 -26.26 -3.09 22.75
CA THR A 115 -26.48 -3.53 24.12
C THR A 115 -25.83 -2.52 25.06
N SER A 116 -26.58 -2.07 26.06
CA SER A 116 -26.07 -1.17 27.10
C SER A 116 -26.55 -1.60 28.49
N ASP A 117 -26.07 -0.90 29.52
CA ASP A 117 -26.58 -1.02 30.89
C ASP A 117 -28.08 -0.67 31.03
N ARG A 118 -28.72 -0.14 29.98
CA ARG A 118 -30.14 0.20 29.95
C ARG A 118 -31.02 -0.79 29.20
N GLY A 119 -30.41 -1.69 28.44
CA GLY A 119 -31.16 -2.64 27.63
C GLY A 119 -30.49 -2.98 26.31
N VAL A 120 -31.23 -3.72 25.49
CA VAL A 120 -30.86 -4.04 24.11
C VAL A 120 -31.73 -3.23 23.17
N PHE A 121 -31.10 -2.54 22.24
CA PHE A 121 -31.72 -1.63 21.29
C PHE A 121 -31.41 -2.07 19.87
N LYS A 122 -32.39 -1.92 18.97
CA LYS A 122 -32.19 -1.94 17.52
C LYS A 122 -32.13 -0.51 17.03
N VAL A 123 -31.02 -0.14 16.40
CA VAL A 123 -30.73 1.23 15.98
C VAL A 123 -30.48 1.27 14.48
N ASN A 124 -31.23 2.13 13.80
CA ASN A 124 -31.03 2.50 12.41
C ASN A 124 -30.44 3.90 12.36
N PHE A 125 -29.20 4.01 11.88
CA PHE A 125 -28.55 5.30 11.68
C PHE A 125 -29.02 5.94 10.39
N SER A 126 -29.14 7.27 10.40
CA SER A 126 -29.32 8.06 9.19
C SER A 126 -27.97 8.38 8.59
N TYR A 127 -27.86 8.30 7.26
CA TYR A 127 -26.62 8.54 6.52
C TYR A 127 -26.77 9.70 5.53
N ASP A 128 -25.69 10.44 5.29
CA ASP A 128 -25.61 11.39 4.19
C ASP A 128 -25.38 10.68 2.83
N SER A 129 -25.35 11.45 1.74
CA SER A 129 -25.09 10.93 0.38
C SER A 129 -23.69 10.32 0.20
N LYS A 130 -22.80 10.49 1.17
CA LYS A 130 -21.43 9.94 1.20
C LYS A 130 -21.32 8.74 2.15
N GLY A 131 -22.44 8.26 2.71
CA GLY A 131 -22.46 7.14 3.65
C GLY A 131 -21.83 7.46 5.01
N ASN A 132 -21.82 8.72 5.44
CA ASN A 132 -21.45 9.12 6.79
C ASN A 132 -22.69 9.18 7.68
N ILE A 133 -22.58 8.68 8.91
CA ILE A 133 -23.65 8.78 9.89
C ILE A 133 -23.91 10.25 10.20
N ILE A 134 -25.15 10.70 10.09
CA ILE A 134 -25.58 12.07 10.44
C ILE A 134 -26.41 12.11 11.72
N GLY A 135 -27.02 10.99 12.11
CA GLY A 135 -27.86 10.89 13.30
C GLY A 135 -28.43 9.49 13.51
N ILE A 136 -29.24 9.34 14.56
CA ILE A 136 -30.08 8.16 14.78
C ILE A 136 -31.42 8.43 14.10
N GLY A 137 -31.80 7.57 13.16
CA GLY A 137 -33.08 7.66 12.46
C GLY A 137 -34.19 6.98 13.25
N GLU A 138 -33.96 5.74 13.66
CA GLU A 138 -34.91 4.96 14.45
C GLU A 138 -34.17 4.19 15.54
N MET A 139 -34.74 4.15 16.74
CA MET A 139 -34.23 3.37 17.87
C MET A 139 -35.37 2.71 18.61
N ASN A 140 -35.39 1.37 18.61
CA ASN A 140 -36.40 0.57 19.27
C ASN A 140 -35.76 -0.27 20.38
N GLN A 141 -36.28 -0.15 21.59
CA GLN A 141 -35.86 -1.02 22.70
C GLN A 141 -36.50 -2.40 22.53
N VAL A 142 -35.68 -3.44 22.54
CA VAL A 142 -36.11 -4.83 22.40
C VAL A 142 -36.12 -5.56 23.73
N MET A 143 -35.23 -5.16 24.65
CA MET A 143 -35.17 -5.72 25.99
C MET A 143 -34.77 -4.63 26.98
N LYS A 144 -35.41 -4.60 28.14
CA LYS A 144 -35.04 -3.73 29.26
C LYS A 144 -34.19 -4.55 30.21
N THR A 145 -33.05 -4.00 30.61
CA THR A 145 -32.28 -4.57 31.72
C THR A 145 -32.97 -4.12 33.00
N GLU A 146 -33.60 -5.05 33.72
CA GLU A 146 -34.11 -4.78 35.06
C GLU A 146 -32.91 -4.70 36.01
N ASN A 147 -32.78 -3.56 36.68
CA ASN A 147 -31.91 -3.42 37.86
C ASN A 147 -32.64 -3.94 39.10
#